data_AF-A0A822IQK4-F1
#
_entry.id   AF-A0A822IQK4-F1
#
_cell.length_a   1.000
_cell.length_b   1.000
_cell.length_c   1.000
_cell.angle_alpha   90.00
_cell.angle_beta   90.00
_cell.angle_gamma   90.00
#
_symmetry.space_group_name_H-M   'P 1'
#
loop_
_entity.id
_entity.type
_entity.pdbx_description
1 polymer ?
#
loop_
_entity_poly.entity_id
_entity_poly.type
_entity_poly.pdbx_seq_one_letter_code
_entity_poly.pdbx_strand_id
1 'polypeptide(L)'
;MPPRIISIDDSGWGFPIGGTLVGLHDSLTGRIVFDDVPVKYYQFPLFEKKTYLNVAATNALALAMKDFRLYEYNMDDILFKVCKGYVNKGIVDSLKESGFKVETCAIGEPLQSALEKAHAEYIKKLVGSASLYYDPKDLTNGNIRKAYSNAMNWIQENNAWGIAKTGWKSMRKLHQGVV
;
A
#
# COMPACT_ATOMS: atom_id res chain seq x y z
N MET A 1 24.01 10.53 18.07
CA MET A 1 23.90 10.34 16.60
C MET A 1 22.45 10.64 16.22
N PRO A 2 22.14 11.15 15.02
CA PRO A 2 20.75 11.25 14.61
C PRO A 2 20.12 9.84 14.61
N PRO A 3 18.86 9.68 15.02
CA PRO A 3 18.21 8.38 15.00
C PRO A 3 18.20 7.83 13.58
N ARG A 4 18.42 6.52 13.42
CA ARG A 4 18.19 5.82 12.16
C ARG A 4 16.71 5.95 11.82
N ILE A 5 16.42 6.53 10.65
CA ILE A 5 15.05 6.79 10.22
C ILE A 5 14.60 5.67 9.30
N ILE A 6 13.48 5.05 9.65
CA ILE A 6 12.78 4.11 8.76
C ILE A 6 11.51 4.79 8.26
N SER A 7 11.50 5.14 6.97
CA SER A 7 10.33 5.73 6.32
C SER A 7 9.40 4.64 5.80
N ILE A 8 8.09 4.82 5.97
CA ILE A 8 7.05 3.89 5.51
C ILE A 8 5.99 4.65 4.71
N ASP A 9 5.70 4.17 3.49
CA ASP A 9 4.64 4.69 2.63
C ASP A 9 3.86 3.54 1.98
N ASP A 10 2.69 3.86 1.42
CA ASP A 10 1.83 2.91 0.71
C ASP A 10 1.45 3.40 -0.70
N SER A 11 1.25 2.46 -1.64
CA SER A 11 0.73 2.76 -2.97
C SER A 11 -0.32 1.75 -3.40
N GLY A 12 -1.36 2.26 -4.06
CA GLY A 12 -2.45 1.45 -4.59
C GLY A 12 -3.69 1.37 -3.71
N TRP A 13 -3.72 1.96 -2.50
CA TRP A 13 -4.95 2.00 -1.68
C TRP A 13 -6.15 2.56 -2.46
N GLY A 14 -5.96 3.60 -3.26
CA GLY A 14 -7.02 4.21 -4.08
C GLY A 14 -7.25 3.57 -5.46
N PHE A 15 -6.48 2.54 -5.83
CA PHE A 15 -6.55 1.90 -7.14
C PHE A 15 -7.46 0.65 -7.09
N PRO A 16 -8.41 0.47 -8.04
CA PRO A 16 -9.47 -0.55 -7.91
C PRO A 16 -9.04 -2.00 -8.22
N ILE A 17 -7.88 -2.20 -8.85
CA ILE A 17 -7.34 -3.51 -9.24
C ILE A 17 -6.13 -3.86 -8.37
N GLY A 18 -5.95 -5.13 -8.01
CA GLY A 18 -4.82 -5.62 -7.25
C GLY A 18 -4.86 -5.26 -5.77
N GLY A 19 -3.73 -5.48 -5.10
CA GLY A 19 -3.49 -5.17 -3.70
C GLY A 19 -3.05 -3.73 -3.44
N THR A 20 -2.35 -3.53 -2.33
CA THR A 20 -1.62 -2.30 -2.01
C THR A 20 -0.19 -2.68 -1.71
N LEU A 21 0.79 -1.94 -2.21
CA LEU A 21 2.17 -2.11 -1.81
C LEU A 21 2.46 -1.27 -0.57
N VAL A 22 3.22 -1.84 0.36
CA VAL A 22 3.82 -1.14 1.49
C VAL A 22 5.32 -1.09 1.24
N GLY A 23 5.90 0.10 1.31
CA GLY A 23 7.33 0.31 1.09
C GLY A 23 8.01 0.84 2.33
N LEU A 24 9.24 0.39 2.55
CA LEU A 24 10.13 0.80 3.62
C LEU A 24 11.44 1.34 3.03
N HIS A 25 11.93 2.45 3.58
CA HIS A 25 13.25 3.00 3.25
C HIS A 25 14.06 3.25 4.52
N ASP A 26 15.28 2.75 4.54
CA ASP A 26 16.22 2.90 5.65
C ASP A 26 17.23 4.01 5.37
N SER A 27 17.21 5.08 6.18
CA SER A 27 18.10 6.23 6.01
C SER A 27 19.58 5.90 6.23
N LEU A 28 19.91 4.82 6.94
CA LEU A 28 21.29 4.44 7.21
C LEU A 28 21.93 3.72 6.01
N THR A 29 21.18 2.83 5.37
CA THR A 29 21.69 1.98 4.27
C THR A 29 21.27 2.47 2.89
N GLY A 30 20.27 3.35 2.81
CA GLY A 30 19.61 3.74 1.57
C GLY A 30 18.75 2.63 0.94
N ARG A 31 18.61 1.48 1.62
CA ARG A 31 17.89 0.32 1.09
C ARG A 31 16.38 0.60 1.09
N ILE A 32 15.74 0.24 -0.01
CA ILE A 32 14.29 0.25 -0.17
C ILE A 32 13.80 -1.19 -0.33
N VAL A 33 12.77 -1.56 0.42
CA VAL A 33 12.12 -2.86 0.33
C VAL A 33 10.60 -2.70 0.29
N PHE A 34 9.93 -3.68 -0.32
CA PHE A 34 8.48 -3.65 -0.54
C PHE A 34 7.87 -4.99 -0.20
N ASP A 35 6.60 -4.96 0.19
CA ASP A 35 5.75 -6.13 0.28
C ASP A 35 4.32 -5.73 -0.13
N ASP A 36 3.52 -6.69 -0.56
CA ASP A 36 2.14 -6.45 -0.97
C ASP A 36 1.14 -6.90 0.10
N VAL A 37 0.07 -6.13 0.25
CA VAL A 37 -1.17 -6.60 0.89
C VAL A 37 -2.04 -7.16 -0.23
N PRO A 38 -2.21 -8.50 -0.32
CA PRO A 38 -2.90 -9.10 -1.45
C PRO A 38 -4.35 -8.67 -1.59
N VAL A 39 -4.85 -8.63 -2.83
CA VAL A 39 -6.22 -8.19 -3.16
C VAL A 39 -7.32 -8.90 -2.38
N LYS A 40 -7.11 -10.17 -1.99
CA LYS A 40 -8.08 -10.93 -1.18
C LYS A 40 -8.47 -10.22 0.13
N TYR A 41 -7.58 -9.44 0.73
CA TYR A 41 -7.87 -8.67 1.95
C TYR A 41 -8.70 -7.40 1.68
N TYR A 42 -8.84 -7.03 0.42
CA TYR A 42 -9.71 -5.96 -0.09
C TYR A 42 -11.04 -6.47 -0.64
N GLN A 43 -11.31 -7.77 -0.49
CA GLN A 43 -12.53 -8.42 -0.92
C GLN A 43 -13.35 -8.90 0.29
N PHE A 44 -14.64 -9.14 0.10
CA PHE A 44 -15.47 -9.73 1.16
C PHE A 44 -15.05 -11.20 1.42
N PRO A 45 -15.17 -11.68 2.68
CA PRO A 45 -15.59 -10.95 3.89
C PRO A 45 -14.43 -10.24 4.61
N LEU A 46 -13.20 -10.37 4.12
CA LEU A 46 -11.98 -9.90 4.80
C LEU A 46 -11.92 -8.38 4.92
N PHE A 47 -12.40 -7.66 3.90
CA PHE A 47 -12.43 -6.20 3.90
C PHE A 47 -13.30 -5.60 5.01
N GLU A 48 -14.44 -6.20 5.33
CA GLU A 48 -15.32 -5.71 6.42
C GLU A 48 -14.63 -5.79 7.77
N LYS A 49 -13.83 -6.84 7.97
CA LYS A 49 -13.02 -7.05 9.17
C LYS A 49 -11.76 -6.19 9.19
N LYS A 50 -11.51 -5.39 8.14
CA LYS A 50 -10.33 -4.54 7.95
C LYS A 50 -8.99 -5.28 8.08
N THR A 51 -8.97 -6.57 7.75
CA THR A 51 -7.76 -7.41 7.92
C THR A 51 -6.56 -6.92 7.12
N TYR A 52 -6.77 -6.15 6.05
CA TYR A 52 -5.70 -5.51 5.28
C TYR A 52 -4.81 -4.59 6.14
N LEU A 53 -5.35 -3.97 7.22
CA LEU A 53 -4.55 -3.15 8.15
C LEU A 53 -3.54 -4.01 8.92
N ASN A 54 -3.99 -5.17 9.42
CA ASN A 54 -3.13 -6.08 10.18
C ASN A 54 -2.09 -6.74 9.28
N VAL A 55 -2.45 -7.06 8.03
CA VAL A 55 -1.51 -7.60 7.05
C VAL A 55 -0.45 -6.55 6.68
N ALA A 56 -0.86 -5.30 6.43
CA ALA A 56 0.09 -4.20 6.20
C ALA A 56 1.07 -4.04 7.37
N ALA A 57 0.58 -4.08 8.60
CA ALA A 57 1.39 -4.02 9.81
C ALA A 57 2.38 -5.19 9.92
N THR A 58 1.88 -6.41 9.71
CA THR A 58 2.69 -7.64 9.77
C THR A 58 3.81 -7.59 8.73
N ASN A 59 3.48 -7.20 7.49
CA ASN A 59 4.44 -7.12 6.40
C ASN A 59 5.50 -6.04 6.66
N ALA A 60 5.08 -4.84 7.08
CA ALA A 60 6.00 -3.75 7.42
C ALA A 60 6.98 -4.13 8.54
N LEU A 61 6.49 -4.77 9.61
CA LEU A 61 7.33 -5.27 10.69
C LEU A 61 8.27 -6.38 10.21
N ALA A 62 7.79 -7.29 9.37
CA ALA A 62 8.62 -8.36 8.81
C ALA A 62 9.76 -7.80 7.95
N LEU A 63 9.48 -6.84 7.07
CA LEU A 63 10.49 -6.14 6.27
C LEU A 63 11.51 -5.44 7.17
N ALA A 64 11.04 -4.68 8.17
CA ALA A 64 11.93 -3.99 9.11
C ALA A 64 12.85 -4.96 9.85
N MET A 65 12.31 -6.06 10.38
CA MET A 65 13.11 -7.02 11.15
C MET A 65 14.04 -7.86 10.26
N LYS A 66 13.57 -8.32 9.10
CA LYS A 66 14.34 -9.25 8.25
C LYS A 66 15.32 -8.51 7.35
N ASP A 67 14.87 -7.47 6.65
CA ASP A 67 15.69 -6.80 5.64
C ASP A 67 16.59 -5.71 6.20
N PHE A 68 16.15 -5.03 7.27
CA PHE A 68 16.94 -3.98 7.92
C PHE A 68 17.65 -4.46 9.20
N ARG A 69 17.37 -5.71 9.61
CA ARG A 69 17.95 -6.35 10.80
C ARG A 69 17.81 -5.48 12.04
N LEU A 70 16.66 -4.82 12.23
CA LEU A 70 16.50 -3.85 13.33
C LEU A 70 16.68 -4.47 14.73
N TYR A 71 16.57 -5.80 14.86
CA TYR A 71 16.89 -6.52 16.10
C TYR A 71 18.37 -6.42 16.54
N GLU A 72 19.27 -5.96 15.66
CA GLU A 72 20.69 -5.70 15.99
C GLU A 72 20.94 -4.32 16.59
N TYR A 73 19.91 -3.48 16.67
CA TYR A 73 20.04 -2.08 17.04
C TYR A 73 19.24 -1.81 18.31
N ASN A 74 19.67 -0.79 19.05
CA ASN A 74 18.85 -0.30 20.15
C ASN A 74 17.61 0.40 19.58
N MET A 75 16.44 0.02 20.11
CA MET A 75 15.15 0.58 19.73
C MET A 75 15.10 2.11 19.91
N ASP A 76 15.80 2.63 20.92
CA ASP A 76 15.84 4.06 21.20
C ASP A 76 16.52 4.90 20.11
N ASP A 77 17.37 4.25 19.30
CA ASP A 77 18.10 4.87 18.19
C ASP A 77 17.32 4.83 16.87
N ILE A 78 16.11 4.24 16.85
CA ILE A 78 15.29 4.07 15.65
C ILE A 78 14.05 4.98 15.74
N LEU A 79 13.82 5.75 14.68
CA LEU A 79 12.59 6.52 14.49
C LEU A 79 11.88 6.05 13.23
N PHE A 80 10.63 5.61 13.38
CA PHE A 80 9.77 5.34 12.23
C PHE A 80 9.04 6.62 11.81
N LYS A 81 9.14 6.96 10.52
CA LYS A 81 8.37 8.02 9.88
C LYS A 81 7.34 7.39 8.95
N VAL A 82 6.06 7.54 9.25
CA VAL A 82 4.98 6.82 8.55
C VAL A 82 4.05 7.78 7.84
N CYS A 83 3.75 7.50 6.56
CA CYS A 83 2.78 8.28 5.79
C CYS A 83 1.40 8.25 6.46
N LYS A 84 0.67 9.37 6.37
CA LYS A 84 -0.68 9.54 6.94
C LYS A 84 -1.77 8.74 6.22
N GLY A 85 -1.41 7.92 5.23
CA GLY A 85 -2.32 7.03 4.49
C GLY A 85 -3.11 6.10 5.41
N TYR A 86 -4.37 5.83 5.05
CA TYR A 86 -5.28 5.06 5.91
C TYR A 86 -4.81 3.62 6.16
N VAL A 87 -4.16 2.99 5.17
CA VAL A 87 -3.61 1.63 5.28
C VAL A 87 -2.55 1.56 6.39
N ASN A 88 -1.81 2.64 6.59
CA ASN A 88 -0.70 2.68 7.53
C ASN A 88 -1.14 2.82 8.99
N LYS A 89 -2.44 2.99 9.28
CA LYS A 89 -2.92 3.03 10.66
C LYS A 89 -2.55 1.78 11.44
N GLY A 90 -2.76 0.60 10.86
CA GLY A 90 -2.35 -0.66 11.48
C GLY A 90 -0.84 -0.73 11.73
N ILE A 91 -0.03 -0.20 10.80
CA ILE A 91 1.43 -0.15 10.94
C ILE A 91 1.84 0.75 12.11
N VAL A 92 1.26 1.96 12.20
CA VAL A 92 1.54 2.90 13.29
C VAL A 92 1.20 2.30 14.65
N ASP A 93 0.03 1.66 14.77
CA ASP A 93 -0.42 1.06 16.02
C ASP A 93 0.53 -0.08 16.44
N SER A 94 0.83 -1.02 15.54
CA SER A 94 1.72 -2.14 15.85
C SER A 94 3.16 -1.73 16.15
N LEU A 95 3.69 -0.68 15.51
CA LEU A 95 5.03 -0.15 15.82
C LEU A 95 5.08 0.44 17.23
N LYS A 96 4.06 1.21 17.62
CA LYS A 96 3.96 1.79 18.97
C LYS A 96 3.79 0.71 20.04
N GLU A 97 2.95 -0.29 19.78
CA GLU A 97 2.77 -1.45 20.66
C GLU A 97 4.08 -2.24 20.84
N SER A 98 4.92 -2.27 19.79
CA SER A 98 6.25 -2.88 19.83
C SER A 98 7.31 -2.02 20.51
N GLY A 99 6.96 -0.82 21.00
CA GLY A 99 7.85 0.10 21.73
C GLY A 99 8.64 1.09 20.88
N PHE A 100 8.48 1.09 19.55
CA PHE A 100 9.23 2.00 18.69
C PHE A 100 8.75 3.44 18.76
N LYS A 101 9.67 4.39 18.54
CA LYS A 101 9.32 5.81 18.32
C LYS A 101 8.72 5.95 16.92
N VAL A 102 7.54 6.57 16.83
CA VAL A 102 6.79 6.73 15.58
C VAL A 102 6.32 8.17 15.40
N GLU A 103 6.60 8.75 14.24
CA GLU A 103 6.12 10.04 13.77
C GLU A 103 5.30 9.86 12.49
N THR A 104 4.12 10.49 12.42
CA THR A 104 3.31 10.48 11.18
C THR A 104 3.52 11.75 10.38
N CYS A 105 4.10 11.66 9.19
CA CYS A 105 4.42 12.80 8.35
C CYS A 105 4.12 12.52 6.87
N ALA A 106 4.33 13.50 5.99
CA ALA A 106 4.41 13.21 4.57
C ALA A 106 5.73 12.49 4.28
N ILE A 107 5.69 11.47 3.44
CA ILE A 107 6.88 10.77 2.96
C ILE A 107 7.10 11.14 1.51
N GLY A 108 8.34 11.44 1.15
CA GLY A 108 8.74 11.80 -0.20
C GLY A 108 9.85 10.89 -0.70
N GLU A 109 10.78 11.47 -1.44
CA GLU A 109 11.90 10.74 -2.03
C GLU A 109 12.90 10.17 -1.01
N PRO A 110 13.55 9.02 -1.31
CA PRO A 110 13.44 8.23 -2.55
C PRO A 110 12.28 7.21 -2.54
N LEU A 111 11.56 7.08 -1.42
CA LEU A 111 10.59 6.02 -1.23
C LEU A 111 9.35 6.20 -2.12
N GLN A 112 8.87 7.43 -2.26
CA GLN A 112 7.67 7.74 -3.03
C GLN A 112 7.80 7.27 -4.49
N SER A 113 8.77 7.79 -5.26
CA SER A 113 8.97 7.39 -6.66
C SER A 113 9.22 5.88 -6.82
N ALA A 114 9.97 5.28 -5.89
CA ALA A 114 10.27 3.86 -5.95
C ALA A 114 9.00 3.00 -5.77
N LEU A 115 8.10 3.41 -4.88
CA LEU A 115 6.85 2.73 -4.60
C LEU A 115 5.83 2.89 -5.74
N GLU A 116 5.73 4.09 -6.32
CA GLU A 116 4.88 4.37 -7.47
C GLU A 116 5.31 3.53 -8.69
N LYS A 117 6.62 3.46 -8.97
CA LYS A 117 7.16 2.59 -10.02
C LYS A 117 6.90 1.11 -9.75
N ALA A 118 7.12 0.65 -8.52
CA ALA A 118 6.89 -0.74 -8.14
C ALA A 118 5.40 -1.12 -8.30
N HIS A 119 4.50 -0.20 -7.94
CA HIS A 119 3.06 -0.42 -8.05
C HIS A 119 2.59 -0.41 -9.51
N ALA A 120 3.12 0.48 -10.35
CA ALA A 120 2.87 0.45 -11.79
C ALA A 120 3.24 -0.89 -12.43
N GLU A 121 4.42 -1.43 -12.10
CA GLU A 121 4.87 -2.74 -12.58
C GLU A 121 4.02 -3.90 -12.00
N TYR A 122 3.59 -3.79 -10.74
CA TYR A 122 2.65 -4.75 -10.13
C TYR A 122 1.33 -4.80 -10.90
N ILE A 123 0.72 -3.65 -11.20
CA ILE A 123 -0.52 -3.58 -11.98
C ILE A 123 -0.30 -4.11 -13.39
N LYS A 124 0.79 -3.71 -14.07
CA LYS A 124 1.12 -4.20 -15.41
C LYS A 124 1.24 -5.73 -15.45
N LYS A 125 1.84 -6.36 -14.43
CA LYS A 125 1.92 -7.83 -14.32
C LYS A 125 0.55 -8.48 -14.14
N LEU A 126 -0.38 -7.83 -13.41
CA LEU A 126 -1.73 -8.35 -13.20
C LEU A 126 -2.63 -8.24 -14.43
N VAL A 127 -2.54 -7.12 -15.15
CA VAL A 127 -3.51 -6.79 -16.24
C VAL A 127 -2.90 -6.91 -17.63
N GLY A 128 -1.60 -7.15 -17.74
CA GLY A 128 -0.86 -7.21 -19.02
C GLY A 128 -0.62 -5.86 -19.70
N SER A 129 -1.08 -4.75 -19.12
CA SER A 129 -0.93 -3.41 -19.69
C SER A 129 -0.64 -2.34 -18.64
N ALA A 130 0.31 -1.45 -18.94
CA ALA A 130 0.58 -0.27 -18.12
C ALA A 130 -0.48 0.84 -18.31
N SER A 131 -1.29 0.77 -19.37
CA SER A 131 -2.23 1.84 -19.74
C SER A 131 -3.37 2.06 -18.74
N LEU A 132 -3.62 1.08 -17.87
CA LEU A 132 -4.64 1.16 -16.82
C LEU A 132 -4.09 1.81 -15.53
N TYR A 133 -2.78 1.83 -15.36
CA TYR A 133 -2.17 2.42 -14.18
C TYR A 133 -2.30 3.95 -14.22
N TYR A 134 -2.60 4.52 -13.07
CA TYR A 134 -2.53 5.96 -12.84
C TYR A 134 -2.20 6.22 -11.38
N ASP A 135 -1.43 7.27 -11.12
CA ASP A 135 -1.29 7.80 -9.78
C ASP A 135 -2.32 8.92 -9.56
N PRO A 136 -3.22 8.82 -8.56
CA PRO A 136 -4.12 9.90 -8.22
C PRO A 136 -3.41 11.22 -7.87
N LYS A 137 -2.17 11.19 -7.36
CA LYS A 137 -1.40 12.38 -6.99
C LYS A 137 -0.98 13.22 -8.20
N ASP A 138 -0.85 12.58 -9.36
CA ASP A 138 -0.43 13.22 -10.62
C ASP A 138 -1.62 13.77 -11.43
N LEU A 139 -2.85 13.57 -10.97
CA LEU A 139 -4.06 13.87 -11.72
C LEU A 139 -4.93 14.91 -11.02
N THR A 140 -5.58 15.75 -11.82
CA THR A 140 -6.67 16.60 -11.31
C THR A 140 -7.88 15.74 -10.92
N ASN A 141 -8.73 16.23 -10.01
CA ASN A 141 -9.91 15.50 -9.53
C ASN A 141 -10.81 14.95 -10.66
N GLY A 142 -11.00 15.71 -11.75
CA GLY A 142 -11.76 15.26 -12.92
C GLY A 142 -11.11 14.08 -13.65
N ASN A 143 -9.79 14.10 -13.75
CA ASN A 143 -9.01 13.04 -14.39
C ASN A 143 -8.95 11.77 -13.53
N ILE A 144 -8.90 11.89 -12.20
CA ILE A 144 -8.97 10.74 -11.27
C ILE A 144 -10.27 9.97 -11.48
N ARG A 145 -11.42 10.66 -11.55
CA ARG A 145 -12.72 10.00 -11.78
C ARG A 145 -12.74 9.27 -13.13
N LYS A 146 -12.21 9.90 -14.19
CA LYS A 146 -12.15 9.28 -15.52
C LYS A 146 -11.24 8.04 -15.51
N ALA A 147 -10.07 8.12 -14.90
CA ALA A 147 -9.13 7.01 -14.81
C ALA A 147 -9.71 5.84 -14.00
N TYR A 148 -10.39 6.14 -12.88
CA TYR A 148 -11.14 5.15 -12.12
C TYR A 148 -12.24 4.47 -12.95
N SER A 149 -13.04 5.25 -13.68
CA SER A 149 -14.07 4.70 -14.58
C SER A 149 -13.48 3.79 -15.65
N ASN A 150 -12.34 4.14 -16.25
CA ASN A 150 -11.66 3.30 -17.24
C ASN A 150 -11.25 1.95 -16.63
N ALA A 151 -10.67 1.96 -15.43
CA ALA A 151 -10.30 0.73 -14.73
C ALA A 151 -11.54 -0.13 -14.39
N MET A 152 -12.66 0.50 -14.00
CA MET A 152 -13.92 -0.18 -13.76
C MET A 152 -14.52 -0.83 -15.01
N ASN A 153 -14.54 -0.11 -16.13
CA ASN A 153 -15.01 -0.66 -17.41
C ASN A 153 -14.16 -1.86 -17.82
N TRP A 154 -12.84 -1.75 -17.70
CA TRP A 154 -11.93 -2.86 -18.00
C TRP A 154 -12.21 -4.10 -17.13
N ILE A 155 -12.47 -3.91 -15.82
CA ILE A 155 -12.85 -5.02 -14.93
C ILE A 155 -14.11 -5.72 -15.44
N GLN A 156 -15.13 -4.96 -15.85
CA GLN A 156 -16.39 -5.50 -16.35
C GLN A 156 -16.23 -6.24 -17.67
N GLU A 157 -15.56 -5.62 -18.64
CA GLU A 157 -15.32 -6.17 -19.98
C GLU A 157 -14.49 -7.47 -19.94
N ASN A 158 -13.55 -7.58 -19.00
CA ASN A 158 -12.65 -8.72 -18.88
C ASN A 158 -13.05 -9.71 -17.78
N ASN A 159 -14.22 -9.51 -17.14
CA ASN A 159 -14.67 -10.28 -15.99
C ASN A 159 -13.60 -10.43 -14.87
N ALA A 160 -12.80 -9.37 -14.66
CA ALA A 160 -11.60 -9.40 -13.81
C ALA A 160 -11.91 -9.17 -12.31
N TRP A 161 -13.11 -9.51 -11.85
CA TRP A 161 -13.55 -9.26 -10.47
C TRP A 161 -12.69 -9.96 -9.42
N GLY A 162 -12.09 -11.10 -9.75
CA GLY A 162 -11.20 -11.86 -8.86
C GLY A 162 -9.94 -11.10 -8.46
N ILE A 163 -9.49 -10.12 -9.27
CA ILE A 163 -8.36 -9.25 -8.96
C ILE A 163 -8.79 -7.82 -8.62
N ALA A 164 -10.08 -7.58 -8.42
CA ALA A 164 -10.63 -6.26 -8.09
C ALA A 164 -10.91 -6.12 -6.59
N LYS A 165 -10.86 -4.89 -6.06
CA LYS A 165 -11.14 -4.57 -4.64
C LYS A 165 -12.64 -4.53 -4.34
N THR A 166 -13.31 -5.66 -4.52
CA THR A 166 -14.78 -5.79 -4.44
C THR A 166 -15.39 -5.49 -3.06
N GLY A 167 -14.55 -5.36 -2.01
CA GLY A 167 -14.95 -4.90 -0.69
C GLY A 167 -15.49 -3.47 -0.66
N TRP A 168 -15.13 -2.64 -1.64
CA TRP A 168 -15.55 -1.24 -1.69
C TRP A 168 -17.05 -1.11 -1.96
N LYS A 169 -17.72 -0.21 -1.23
CA LYS A 169 -19.16 0.02 -1.38
C LYS A 169 -19.58 0.34 -2.82
N SER A 170 -18.75 1.09 -3.54
CA SER A 170 -18.95 1.44 -4.95
C SER A 170 -18.90 0.22 -5.87
N MET A 171 -18.03 -0.75 -5.57
CA MET A 171 -17.81 -1.95 -6.38
C MET A 171 -18.78 -3.08 -6.03
N ARG A 172 -19.22 -3.15 -4.77
CA ARG A 172 -20.15 -4.19 -4.30
C ARG A 172 -21.45 -4.24 -5.10
N LYS A 173 -22.04 -3.07 -5.39
CA LYS A 173 -23.30 -2.99 -6.16
C LYS A 173 -23.15 -3.53 -7.58
N LEU A 174 -21.99 -3.29 -8.19
CA LEU A 174 -21.69 -3.73 -9.56
C LEU A 174 -21.37 -5.22 -9.61
N HIS A 175 -20.62 -5.73 -8.63
CA HIS A 175 -20.29 -7.15 -8.53
C HIS A 175 -21.54 -8.02 -8.28
N GLN A 176 -22.45 -7.60 -7.40
CA GLN A 176 -23.68 -8.34 -7.10
C GLN A 176 -24.66 -8.46 -8.28
N GLY A 177 -24.50 -7.66 -9.33
CA GLY A 177 -25.30 -7.77 -10.56
C GLY A 177 -24.69 -8.68 -11.63
N VAL A 178 -23.52 -9.28 -11.38
CA VAL A 178 -22.77 -10.14 -12.31
C VAL A 178 -22.73 -11.60 -11.84
N VAL A 179 -23.08 -11.87 -10.57
CA VAL A 179 -23.17 -13.22 -9.98
C VAL A 179 -24.58 -13.78 -10.13
#